data_AF-A0A2V0P565-F1
#
_entry.id   AF-A0A2V0P565-F1
#
_cell.length_a   1.000
_cell.length_b   1.000
_cell.length_c   1.000
_cell.angle_alpha   90.00
_cell.angle_beta   90.00
_cell.angle_gamma   90.00
#
_symmetry.space_group_name_H-M   'P 1'
#
loop_
_entity.id
_entity.type
_entity.pdbx_description
1 polymer ?
#
loop_
_entity_poly.entity_id
_entity_poly.type
_entity_poly.pdbx_seq_one_letter_code
_entity_poly.pdbx_strand_id
1 'polypeptide(L)'
;MELSQQVKNFEATQRQLTAVASKQRQALASPEIERHQDALQELSNGLAPAYASTLRVVRHDGSRAPRAAPAKTMKPPGYCRNVIGGFYTS
;
A
#
# COMPACT_ATOMS: atom_id res chain seq x y z
N MET A 1 -1.77 7.19 -34.56
CA MET A 1 -2.01 6.49 -33.28
C MET A 1 -1.14 5.23 -33.33
N GLU A 2 -0.18 5.10 -32.42
CA GLU A 2 0.81 4.01 -32.45
C GLU A 2 0.22 2.67 -32.01
N LEU A 3 0.63 1.55 -32.63
CA LEU A 3 0.20 0.19 -32.26
C LEU A 3 0.50 -0.12 -30.79
N SER A 4 1.65 0.35 -30.30
CA SER A 4 2.06 0.19 -28.89
C SER A 4 1.09 0.85 -27.91
N GLN A 5 0.43 1.94 -28.31
CA GLN A 5 -0.56 2.62 -27.48
C GLN A 5 -1.90 1.89 -27.48
N GLN A 6 -2.29 1.29 -28.61
CA GLN A 6 -3.51 0.48 -28.71
C GLN A 6 -3.45 -0.76 -27.81
N VAL A 7 -2.31 -1.47 -27.82
CA VAL A 7 -2.09 -2.65 -26.95
C VAL A 7 -2.14 -2.25 -25.46
N LYS A 8 -1.46 -1.16 -25.07
CA LYS A 8 -1.50 -0.64 -23.70
C LYS A 8 -2.93 -0.31 -23.23
N ASN A 9 -3.71 0.33 -24.10
CA ASN A 9 -5.09 0.71 -23.77
C ASN A 9 -5.98 -0.53 -23.61
N PHE A 10 -5.81 -1.55 -24.46
CA PHE A 10 -6.55 -2.81 -24.36
C PHE A 10 -6.27 -3.53 -23.04
N GLU A 11 -4.99 -3.70 -22.69
CA GLU A 11 -4.60 -4.34 -21.43
C GLU A 11 -5.08 -3.55 -20.20
N ALA A 12 -5.00 -2.21 -20.24
CA ALA A 12 -5.50 -1.36 -19.16
C ALA A 12 -7.00 -1.58 -18.93
N THR A 13 -7.77 -1.70 -20.01
CA THR A 13 -9.22 -1.94 -19.96
C THR A 13 -9.53 -3.29 -19.33
N GLN A 14 -8.83 -4.35 -19.75
CA GLN A 14 -8.99 -5.68 -19.16
C GLN A 14 -8.63 -5.73 -17.66
N ARG A 15 -7.55 -5.04 -17.26
CA ARG A 15 -7.15 -4.93 -15.85
C ARG A 15 -8.18 -4.16 -15.03
N GLN A 16 -8.78 -3.10 -15.57
CA GLN A 16 -9.78 -2.31 -14.86
C GLN A 16 -11.06 -3.11 -14.58
N LEU A 17 -11.49 -3.95 -15.54
CA LEU A 17 -12.64 -4.84 -15.37
C LEU A 17 -12.41 -5.92 -14.30
N THR A 18 -11.16 -6.39 -14.14
CA THR A 18 -10.79 -7.45 -13.17
C THR A 18 -10.36 -6.90 -11.80
N ALA A 19 -9.91 -5.65 -11.73
CA ALA A 19 -9.42 -5.00 -10.50
C ALA A 19 -10.50 -4.76 -9.44
N VAL A 20 -11.76 -4.59 -9.85
CA VAL A 20 -12.89 -4.37 -8.92
C VAL A 20 -13.15 -5.60 -8.04
N ALA A 21 -12.78 -6.80 -8.50
CA ALA A 21 -13.03 -8.06 -7.80
C ALA A 21 -11.85 -8.59 -6.97
N SER A 22 -10.64 -8.03 -7.10
CA SER A 22 -9.39 -8.71 -6.70
C SER A 22 -8.64 -8.08 -5.53
N LYS A 23 -8.89 -6.80 -5.17
CA LYS A 23 -8.16 -6.12 -4.09
C LYS A 23 -8.36 -6.74 -2.69
N GLN A 24 -9.47 -7.45 -2.46
CA GLN A 24 -9.71 -8.18 -1.21
C GLN A 24 -9.39 -9.68 -1.30
N ARG A 25 -9.41 -10.29 -2.50
CA ARG A 25 -9.33 -11.76 -2.65
C ARG A 25 -7.91 -12.33 -2.59
N GLN A 26 -6.89 -11.59 -3.04
CA GLN A 26 -5.51 -12.12 -3.02
C GLN A 26 -4.94 -12.27 -1.60
N ALA A 27 -5.44 -11.51 -0.62
CA ALA A 27 -4.98 -11.57 0.77
C ALA A 27 -5.60 -12.72 1.58
N LEU A 28 -6.69 -13.32 1.08
CA LEU A 28 -7.52 -14.31 1.78
C LEU A 28 -7.40 -15.75 1.24
N ALA A 29 -6.90 -15.93 0.01
CA ALA A 29 -6.93 -17.23 -0.68
C ALA A 29 -5.54 -17.76 -1.06
N SER A 30 -4.50 -17.38 -0.32
CA SER A 30 -3.14 -17.93 -0.52
C SER A 30 -2.90 -19.09 0.45
N PRO A 31 -2.36 -20.24 0.00
CA PRO A 31 -2.00 -21.38 0.86
C PRO A 31 -0.96 -21.03 1.95
N GLU A 32 -0.33 -19.86 1.85
CA GLU A 32 0.56 -19.29 2.85
C GLU A 32 -0.18 -18.87 4.14
N ILE A 33 -1.49 -18.60 4.06
CA ILE A 33 -2.30 -18.24 5.22
C ILE A 33 -2.48 -19.44 6.13
N GLU A 34 -2.84 -20.58 5.55
CA GLU A 34 -3.08 -21.83 6.27
C GLU A 34 -1.80 -22.26 7.00
N ARG A 35 -0.66 -22.28 6.30
CA ARG A 35 0.64 -22.62 6.90
C ARG A 35 1.06 -21.70 8.04
N HIS A 36 0.79 -20.41 7.91
CA HIS A 36 1.06 -19.44 8.98
C HIS A 36 0.13 -19.64 10.18
N GLN A 37 -1.15 -19.93 9.94
CA GLN A 37 -2.12 -20.24 11.00
C GLN A 37 -1.76 -21.52 11.75
N ASP A 38 -1.36 -22.57 11.04
CA ASP A 38 -0.91 -23.83 11.63
C ASP A 38 0.32 -23.62 12.51
N ALA A 39 1.33 -22.87 12.02
CA ALA A 39 2.52 -22.55 12.81
C ALA A 39 2.20 -21.71 14.06
N LEU A 40 1.21 -20.81 14.00
CA LEU A 40 0.75 -20.06 15.18
C LEU A 40 -0.02 -20.96 16.17
N GLN A 41 -0.76 -21.94 15.66
CA GLN A 41 -1.45 -22.91 16.50
C GLN A 41 -0.47 -23.84 17.21
N GLU A 42 0.58 -24.29 16.52
CA GLU A 42 1.67 -25.07 17.13
C GLU A 42 2.37 -24.27 18.25
N LEU A 43 2.66 -22.99 17.98
CA LEU A 43 3.26 -22.10 18.97
C LEU A 43 2.36 -21.93 20.20
N SER A 44 1.04 -21.76 20.01
CA SER A 44 0.09 -21.59 21.12
C SER A 44 -0.10 -22.88 21.93
N ASN A 45 0.06 -24.03 21.30
CA ASN A 45 0.08 -25.34 21.95
C ASN A 45 1.38 -25.60 22.74
N GLY A 46 2.34 -24.67 22.74
CA GLY A 46 3.60 -24.78 23.48
C GLY A 46 4.70 -25.54 22.75
N LEU A 47 4.51 -25.82 21.45
CA LEU A 47 5.58 -26.36 20.59
C LEU A 47 6.52 -25.22 20.17
N ALA A 48 7.69 -25.58 19.66
CA ALA A 48 8.71 -24.63 19.20
C ALA A 48 8.85 -24.65 17.66
N PRO A 49 7.85 -24.12 16.91
CA PRO A 49 7.98 -23.99 15.46
C PRO A 49 9.10 -23.01 15.08
N ALA A 50 9.62 -23.14 13.86
CA ALA A 50 10.66 -22.26 13.36
C ALA A 50 10.18 -20.79 13.30
N TYR A 51 11.04 -19.84 13.65
CA TYR A 51 10.70 -18.41 13.62
C TYR A 51 10.18 -17.93 12.26
N ALA A 52 10.71 -18.48 11.17
CA ALA A 52 10.29 -18.12 9.82
C ALA A 52 8.85 -18.57 9.50
N SER A 53 8.35 -19.65 10.10
CA SER A 53 6.97 -20.14 9.82
C SER A 53 5.91 -19.35 10.59
N THR A 54 6.29 -18.72 11.71
CA THR A 54 5.38 -17.86 12.48
C THR A 54 5.29 -16.44 11.93
N LEU A 55 6.22 -16.01 11.08
CA LEU A 55 6.19 -14.70 10.44
C LEU A 55 5.41 -14.71 9.12
N ARG A 56 4.60 -13.68 8.90
CA ARG A 56 3.95 -13.40 7.61
C ARG A 56 4.10 -11.93 7.25
N VAL A 57 4.60 -11.66 6.04
CA VAL A 57 4.76 -10.29 5.53
C VAL A 57 3.78 -10.06 4.40
N VAL A 58 2.89 -9.08 4.59
CA VAL A 58 1.95 -8.64 3.54
C VAL A 58 2.48 -7.33 2.94
N ARG A 59 2.62 -7.30 1.62
CA ARG A 59 3.05 -6.11 0.87
C ARG A 59 1.86 -5.48 0.16
N HIS A 60 1.78 -4.15 0.20
CA HIS A 60 0.79 -3.36 -0.52
C HIS A 60 1.48 -2.49 -1.57
N ASP A 61 0.74 -2.06 -2.60
CA ASP A 61 1.28 -1.27 -3.71
C ASP A 61 1.96 0.03 -3.27
N GLY A 62 1.46 0.64 -2.19
CA GLY A 62 2.01 1.89 -1.64
C GLY A 62 1.97 3.05 -2.64
N SER A 63 2.85 4.03 -2.42
CA SER A 63 3.07 5.13 -3.37
C SER A 63 4.23 4.80 -4.29
N ARG A 64 4.10 5.15 -5.57
CA ARG A 64 5.20 5.06 -6.55
C ARG A 64 6.30 6.08 -6.27
N ALA A 65 5.96 7.19 -5.60
CA ALA A 65 6.93 8.24 -5.31
C ALA A 65 7.89 7.78 -4.21
N PRO A 66 9.21 8.01 -4.37
CA PRO A 66 10.17 7.73 -3.31
C PRO A 66 9.85 8.56 -2.08
N ARG A 67 10.22 8.05 -0.90
CA ARG A 67 10.03 8.76 0.36
C ARG A 67 10.92 10.01 0.39
N ALA A 68 10.30 11.18 0.29
CA ALA A 68 10.94 12.47 0.51
C ALA A 68 10.57 13.04 1.88
N ALA A 69 11.38 13.96 2.39
CA ALA A 69 10.99 14.75 3.55
C ALA A 69 9.72 15.55 3.21
N PRO A 70 8.77 15.70 4.16
CA PRO A 70 7.54 16.43 3.91
C PRO A 70 7.88 17.88 3.56
N ALA A 71 7.31 18.38 2.46
CA ALA A 71 7.46 19.77 2.07
C ALA A 71 6.80 20.67 3.12
N LYS A 72 7.53 21.67 3.62
CA LYS A 72 6.95 22.70 4.48
C LYS A 72 6.07 23.60 3.61
N THR A 73 4.76 23.40 3.70
CA THR A 73 3.76 24.18 2.95
C THR A 73 3.62 25.62 3.45
N MET A 74 4.09 25.89 4.67
CA MET A 74 3.95 27.18 5.32
C MET A 74 5.24 27.60 6.05
N LYS A 75 5.54 28.90 5.98
CA LYS A 75 6.56 29.53 6.81
C LYS A 75 6.01 29.78 8.22
N PRO A 76 6.86 30.00 9.24
CA PRO A 76 6.36 30.32 10.57
C PRO A 76 5.54 31.63 10.56
N PRO A 77 4.49 31.72 11.40
CA PRO A 77 3.50 32.80 11.37
C PRO A 77 4.07 34.21 11.63
N GLY A 78 5.27 34.32 12.22
CA GLY A 78 5.96 35.59 12.41
C GLY A 78 6.64 36.16 11.15
N TYR A 79 6.88 35.33 10.12
CA TYR A 79 7.64 35.72 8.93
C TYR A 79 6.76 36.08 7.73
N CYS A 80 5.49 35.68 7.73
CA CYS A 80 4.57 35.98 6.64
C CYS A 80 3.15 36.21 7.17
N ARG A 81 2.50 37.24 6.64
CA ARG A 81 1.09 37.57 6.89
C ARG A 81 0.36 37.68 5.56
N ASN A 82 -0.94 37.41 5.58
CA ASN A 82 -1.79 37.66 4.42
C ASN A 82 -2.01 39.17 4.21
N VAL A 83 -2.70 39.55 3.13
CA VAL A 83 -2.91 40.96 2.73
C VAL A 83 -3.56 41.81 3.82
N ILE A 84 -4.38 41.20 4.68
CA ILE A 84 -5.09 41.88 5.78
C ILE A 84 -4.37 41.74 7.14
N GLY A 85 -3.15 41.19 7.19
CA GLY A 85 -2.34 41.04 8.41
C GLY A 85 -2.57 39.76 9.22
N GLY A 86 -3.43 38.85 8.75
CA GLY A 86 -3.71 37.55 9.35
C GLY A 86 -2.69 36.47 9.00
N PHE A 87 -2.84 35.29 9.60
CA PHE A 87 -2.01 34.12 9.28
C PHE A 87 -2.56 33.39 8.05
N TYR A 88 -1.68 32.76 7.29
CA TYR A 88 -2.10 31.75 6.32
C TYR A 88 -2.62 30.52 7.07
N THR A 89 -3.61 29.81 6.53
CA THR A 89 -4.14 28.56 7.08
C THR A 89 -4.21 27.52 5.96
N SER A 90 -4.11 26.24 6.33
CA SER A 90 -4.26 25.09 5.43
C SER A 90 -5.70 24.87 4.98
#